data_AF-A0A2H5B841-F1
#
_entry.id   AF-A0A2H5B841-F1
#
_cell.length_a   1.000
_cell.length_b   1.000
_cell.length_c   1.000
_cell.angle_alpha   90.00
_cell.angle_beta   90.00
_cell.angle_gamma   90.00
#
_symmetry.space_group_name_H-M   'P 1'
#
loop_
_entity.id
_entity.type
_entity.pdbx_description
1 polymer ?
#
loop_
_entity_poly.entity_id
_entity_poly.type
_entity_poly.pdbx_seq_one_letter_code
_entity_poly.pdbx_strand_id
1 'polypeptide(L)'
;MTAIDDTTHAQLVRRAFPPSLGAALDPLLGLGSLAIHPPSGSVTVRVDGIELTLPQRTHALEPPTDLLARLAPTERLVVACWYSRHGDGHLRQWHLRELLASAEPWVVPYVVELAGDYVLEILLDLRTGLAGLPESGDPRRAVYGRWLAENPAHCATVERRVVSYWSCYHRHRAREFADHPGAAVLELLRAAAEAETGRRRPSQAPRARRGRRPGVG
;
A
#
# COMPACT_ATOMS: atom_id res chain seq x y z
N MET A 1 -23.05 -18.94 7.01
CA MET A 1 -22.04 -17.90 6.73
C MET A 1 -21.48 -17.50 8.08
N THR A 2 -20.33 -18.06 8.45
CA THR A 2 -19.83 -18.03 9.83
C THR A 2 -19.04 -16.75 10.03
N ALA A 3 -19.40 -15.96 11.04
CA ALA A 3 -18.56 -14.86 11.51
C ALA A 3 -17.13 -15.39 11.75
N ILE A 4 -16.12 -14.57 11.47
CA ILE A 4 -14.76 -14.91 11.90
C ILE A 4 -14.80 -14.94 13.44
N ASP A 5 -14.41 -16.05 14.06
CA ASP A 5 -14.28 -16.08 15.51
C ASP A 5 -13.13 -15.17 15.97
N ASP A 6 -13.23 -14.62 17.18
CA ASP A 6 -12.25 -13.66 17.71
C ASP A 6 -10.82 -14.21 17.75
N THR A 7 -10.65 -15.53 17.88
CA THR A 7 -9.33 -16.17 17.90
C THR A 7 -8.69 -16.11 16.52
N THR A 8 -9.46 -16.39 15.47
CA THR A 8 -9.01 -16.29 14.08
C THR A 8 -8.66 -14.84 13.70
N HIS A 9 -9.49 -13.86 14.10
CA HIS A 9 -9.18 -12.43 13.88
C HIS A 9 -7.88 -12.03 14.58
N ALA A 10 -7.73 -12.40 15.86
CA ALA A 10 -6.54 -12.06 16.63
C ALA A 10 -5.25 -12.63 16.01
N GLN A 11 -5.29 -13.85 15.48
CA GLN A 11 -4.15 -14.46 14.79
C GLN A 11 -3.80 -13.71 13.50
N LEU A 12 -4.79 -13.28 12.72
CA LEU A 12 -4.57 -12.51 11.50
C LEU A 12 -3.93 -11.16 11.81
N VAL A 13 -4.43 -10.44 12.83
CA VAL A 13 -3.84 -9.17 13.28
C VAL A 13 -2.39 -9.36 13.72
N ARG A 14 -2.11 -10.35 14.57
CA ARG A 14 -0.74 -10.60 15.08
C ARG A 14 0.26 -10.98 13.99
N ARG A 15 -0.19 -11.59 12.89
CA ARG A 15 0.67 -11.92 11.74
C ARG A 15 0.91 -10.73 10.81
N ALA A 16 0.01 -9.74 10.81
CA ALA A 16 0.10 -8.59 9.91
C ALA A 16 1.08 -7.51 10.41
N PHE A 17 1.49 -7.57 11.67
CA PHE A 17 2.26 -6.53 12.35
C PHE A 17 3.49 -7.10 13.08
N PRO A 18 4.57 -6.32 13.24
CA PRO A 18 5.72 -6.76 14.04
C PRO A 18 5.34 -7.05 15.50
N PRO A 19 5.94 -8.08 16.14
CA PRO A 19 5.68 -8.39 17.54
C PRO A 19 5.98 -7.25 18.51
N SER A 20 6.89 -6.33 18.14
CA SER A 20 7.27 -5.15 18.93
C SER A 20 6.12 -4.19 19.19
N LEU A 21 5.03 -4.24 18.39
CA LEU A 21 3.86 -3.38 18.61
C LEU A 21 3.04 -3.80 19.83
N GLY A 22 3.14 -5.06 20.29
CA GLY A 22 2.58 -5.50 21.58
C GLY A 22 1.15 -5.01 21.83
N ALA A 23 0.98 -4.22 22.90
CA ALA A 23 -0.30 -3.64 23.33
C ALA A 23 -0.90 -2.62 22.36
N ALA A 24 -0.10 -2.03 21.45
CA ALA A 24 -0.63 -1.12 20.41
C ALA A 24 -1.57 -1.84 19.41
N LEU A 25 -1.59 -3.19 19.43
CA LEU A 25 -2.54 -3.98 18.67
C LEU A 25 -3.89 -4.15 19.39
N ASP A 26 -3.97 -3.90 20.70
CA ASP A 26 -5.17 -4.18 21.51
C ASP A 26 -6.45 -3.51 20.98
N PRO A 27 -6.42 -2.23 20.54
CA PRO A 27 -7.60 -1.62 19.93
C PRO A 27 -8.08 -2.39 18.70
N LEU A 28 -7.16 -2.79 17.82
CA LEU A 28 -7.50 -3.53 16.60
C LEU A 28 -7.96 -4.97 16.89
N LEU A 29 -7.40 -5.61 17.91
CA LEU A 29 -7.86 -6.92 18.40
C LEU A 29 -9.30 -6.83 18.92
N GLY A 30 -9.64 -5.75 19.63
CA GLY A 30 -11.00 -5.48 20.11
C GLY A 30 -12.03 -5.20 19.01
N LEU A 31 -11.59 -4.92 17.77
CA LEU A 31 -12.46 -4.71 16.62
C LEU A 31 -12.84 -6.02 15.89
N GLY A 32 -12.48 -7.19 16.40
CA GLY A 32 -12.80 -8.48 15.78
C GLY A 32 -14.30 -8.68 15.54
N SER A 33 -15.14 -8.20 16.46
CA SER A 33 -16.60 -8.24 16.36
C SER A 33 -17.18 -7.42 15.20
N LEU A 34 -16.40 -6.48 14.63
CA LEU A 34 -16.80 -5.71 13.46
C LEU A 34 -16.56 -6.47 12.14
N ALA A 35 -15.84 -7.59 12.16
CA ALA A 35 -15.55 -8.36 10.95
C ALA A 35 -16.83 -9.01 10.38
N ILE A 36 -17.15 -8.66 9.13
CA ILE A 36 -18.31 -9.18 8.41
C ILE A 36 -17.93 -10.48 7.67
N HIS A 37 -16.75 -10.51 7.06
CA HIS A 37 -16.24 -11.66 6.31
C HIS A 37 -14.73 -11.87 6.53
N PRO A 38 -14.24 -13.12 6.42
CA PRO A 38 -12.81 -13.40 6.38
C PRO A 38 -12.10 -12.59 5.29
N PRO A 39 -10.83 -12.20 5.52
CA PRO A 39 -10.07 -11.54 4.48
C PRO A 39 -10.00 -12.36 3.19
N SER A 40 -10.16 -11.72 2.04
CA SER A 40 -10.09 -12.41 0.74
C SER A 40 -8.64 -12.55 0.28
N GLY A 41 -7.95 -13.50 0.91
CA GLY A 41 -6.55 -13.80 0.67
C GLY A 41 -5.58 -12.95 1.50
N SER A 42 -4.30 -13.25 1.35
CA SER A 42 -3.22 -12.59 2.08
C SER A 42 -1.99 -12.43 1.19
N VAL A 43 -1.10 -11.53 1.59
CA VAL A 43 0.20 -11.35 0.98
C VAL A 43 1.28 -11.35 2.05
N THR A 44 2.38 -12.04 1.77
CA THR A 44 3.52 -12.12 2.68
C THR A 44 4.62 -11.18 2.20
N VAL A 45 5.17 -10.40 3.12
CA VAL A 45 6.23 -9.43 2.90
C VAL A 45 7.23 -9.49 4.04
N ARG A 46 8.42 -8.92 3.84
CA ARG A 46 9.42 -8.78 4.90
C ARG A 46 9.56 -7.31 5.31
N VAL A 47 9.69 -7.06 6.60
CA VAL A 47 9.95 -5.73 7.17
C VAL A 47 11.09 -5.87 8.17
N ASP A 48 12.24 -5.27 7.87
CA ASP A 48 13.46 -5.35 8.70
C ASP A 48 13.81 -6.80 9.07
N GLY A 49 13.69 -7.71 8.11
CA GLY A 49 13.98 -9.13 8.31
C GLY A 49 12.85 -9.97 8.92
N ILE A 50 11.76 -9.36 9.38
CA ILE A 50 10.60 -10.04 9.95
C ILE A 50 9.57 -10.29 8.85
N GLU A 51 9.05 -11.52 8.77
CA GLU A 51 7.97 -11.85 7.84
C GLU A 51 6.61 -11.42 8.42
N LEU A 52 5.86 -10.64 7.65
CA LEU A 52 4.50 -10.21 7.95
C LEU A 52 3.53 -10.74 6.90
N THR A 53 2.32 -11.13 7.32
CA THR A 53 1.23 -11.59 6.47
C THR A 53 0.07 -10.60 6.52
N LEU A 54 -0.05 -9.78 5.47
CA LEU A 54 -1.08 -8.75 5.38
C LEU A 54 -2.35 -9.31 4.75
N PRO A 55 -3.55 -8.88 5.19
CA PRO A 55 -4.78 -9.20 4.49
C PRO A 55 -4.80 -8.50 3.12
N GLN A 56 -5.18 -9.23 2.07
CA GLN A 56 -5.33 -8.63 0.75
C GLN A 56 -6.55 -7.70 0.73
N ARG A 57 -7.68 -8.13 1.30
CA ARG A 57 -8.89 -7.32 1.51
C ARG A 57 -9.52 -7.69 2.84
N THR A 58 -10.02 -6.71 3.58
CA THR A 58 -10.83 -6.91 4.79
C THR A 58 -12.26 -6.42 4.55
N HIS A 59 -13.22 -7.03 5.22
CA HIS A 59 -14.63 -6.61 5.19
C HIS A 59 -15.10 -6.49 6.63
N ALA A 60 -15.13 -5.27 7.14
CA ALA A 60 -15.50 -4.96 8.51
C ALA A 60 -16.36 -3.70 8.55
N LEU A 61 -17.15 -3.54 9.60
CA LEU A 61 -17.81 -2.27 9.86
C LEU A 61 -16.76 -1.19 10.18
N GLU A 62 -17.07 0.07 9.86
CA GLU A 62 -16.20 1.19 10.20
C GLU A 62 -16.05 1.32 11.73
N PRO A 63 -14.84 1.58 12.24
CA PRO A 63 -14.65 1.76 13.66
C PRO A 63 -15.30 3.08 14.11
N PRO A 64 -15.90 3.14 15.30
CA PRO A 64 -16.53 4.36 15.81
C PRO A 64 -15.53 5.54 15.82
N THR A 65 -15.96 6.71 15.34
CA THR A 65 -15.08 7.88 15.23
C THR A 65 -14.55 8.35 16.59
N ASP A 66 -15.33 8.21 17.66
CA ASP A 66 -14.94 8.53 19.04
C ASP A 66 -13.86 7.59 19.58
N LEU A 67 -13.85 6.33 19.13
CA LEU A 67 -12.77 5.40 19.44
C LEU A 67 -11.49 5.87 18.77
N LEU A 68 -11.54 6.15 17.46
CA LEU A 68 -10.37 6.59 16.68
C LEU A 68 -9.75 7.88 17.23
N ALA A 69 -10.59 8.82 17.69
CA ALA A 69 -10.14 10.08 18.29
C ALA A 69 -9.36 9.89 19.61
N ARG A 70 -9.58 8.78 20.33
CA ARG A 70 -8.94 8.48 21.63
C ARG A 70 -7.68 7.64 21.53
N LEU A 71 -7.44 7.02 20.37
CA LEU A 71 -6.27 6.15 20.16
C LEU A 71 -4.97 6.96 20.18
N ALA A 72 -3.93 6.37 20.76
CA ALA A 72 -2.57 6.88 20.68
C ALA A 72 -2.07 6.87 19.21
N PRO A 73 -1.05 7.67 18.85
CA PRO A 73 -0.58 7.76 17.47
C PRO A 73 -0.24 6.41 16.82
N THR A 74 0.46 5.52 17.55
CA THR A 74 0.82 4.20 17.04
C THR A 74 -0.39 3.30 16.84
N GLU A 75 -1.36 3.34 17.75
CA GLU A 75 -2.61 2.56 17.65
C GLU A 75 -3.45 3.02 16.47
N ARG A 76 -3.53 4.33 16.21
CA ARG A 76 -4.20 4.86 15.02
C ARG A 76 -3.54 4.38 13.74
N LEU A 77 -2.20 4.40 13.67
CA LEU A 77 -1.48 3.86 12.51
C LEU A 77 -1.75 2.37 12.30
N VAL A 78 -1.80 1.56 13.37
CA VAL A 78 -2.17 0.14 13.29
C VAL A 78 -3.57 -0.04 12.70
N VAL A 79 -4.54 0.72 13.20
CA VAL A 79 -5.92 0.69 12.67
C VAL A 79 -5.95 1.17 11.22
N ALA A 80 -5.25 2.25 10.89
CA ALA A 80 -5.16 2.77 9.52
C ALA A 80 -4.54 1.77 8.55
N CYS A 81 -3.48 1.06 8.97
CA CYS A 81 -2.91 -0.05 8.20
C CYS A 81 -3.96 -1.13 7.92
N TRP A 82 -4.70 -1.57 8.93
CA TRP A 82 -5.72 -2.61 8.75
C TRP A 82 -6.85 -2.19 7.82
N TYR A 83 -7.40 -0.99 8.00
CA TYR A 83 -8.51 -0.47 7.19
C TYR A 83 -8.08 0.08 5.82
N SER A 84 -6.79 0.32 5.59
CA SER A 84 -6.24 0.52 4.24
C SER A 84 -6.41 -0.69 3.33
N ARG A 85 -6.82 -1.84 3.89
CA ARG A 85 -7.16 -3.06 3.15
C ARG A 85 -8.66 -3.26 3.01
N HIS A 86 -9.50 -2.29 3.38
CA HIS A 86 -10.94 -2.48 3.42
C HIS A 86 -11.60 -2.67 2.03
N GLY A 87 -12.76 -3.34 2.02
CA GLY A 87 -13.68 -3.52 0.90
C GLY A 87 -14.05 -2.22 0.18
N ASP A 88 -14.17 -1.14 0.92
CA ASP A 88 -14.61 0.18 0.48
C ASP A 88 -13.41 1.04 0.02
N GLY A 89 -13.52 1.67 -1.16
CA GLY A 89 -12.52 2.62 -1.66
C GLY A 89 -12.39 3.90 -0.83
N HIS A 90 -13.50 4.40 -0.27
CA HIS A 90 -13.49 5.62 0.53
C HIS A 90 -12.73 5.42 1.83
N LEU A 91 -12.95 4.30 2.53
CA LEU A 91 -12.22 3.97 3.76
C LEU A 91 -10.73 3.76 3.50
N ARG A 92 -10.38 3.05 2.41
CA ARG A 92 -8.97 2.89 2.01
C ARG A 92 -8.28 4.23 1.79
N GLN A 93 -8.90 5.12 1.01
CA GLN A 93 -8.37 6.45 0.75
C GLN A 93 -8.31 7.31 2.03
N TRP A 94 -9.32 7.20 2.90
CA TRP A 94 -9.34 7.95 4.16
C TRP A 94 -8.15 7.60 5.05
N HIS A 95 -7.91 6.31 5.29
CA HIS A 95 -6.80 5.85 6.11
C HIS A 95 -5.43 6.08 5.46
N LEU A 96 -5.32 6.06 4.13
CA LEU A 96 -4.08 6.35 3.41
C LEU A 96 -3.46 7.70 3.84
N ARG A 97 -4.29 8.71 4.15
CA ARG A 97 -3.79 10.05 4.55
C ARG A 97 -2.89 9.99 5.78
N GLU A 98 -3.25 9.17 6.76
CA GLU A 98 -2.45 8.98 7.97
C GLU A 98 -1.17 8.18 7.67
N LEU A 99 -1.28 7.16 6.81
CA LEU A 99 -0.13 6.31 6.43
C LEU A 99 0.94 7.07 5.65
N LEU A 100 0.55 8.04 4.81
CA LEU A 100 1.49 8.81 3.99
C LEU A 100 2.43 9.67 4.84
N ALA A 101 2.02 10.10 6.04
CA ALA A 101 2.89 10.89 6.93
C ALA A 101 3.89 10.03 7.72
N SER A 102 3.74 8.70 7.70
CA SER A 102 4.52 7.80 8.56
C SER A 102 5.87 7.42 7.95
N ALA A 103 6.90 7.36 8.80
CA ALA A 103 8.20 6.77 8.52
C ALA A 103 8.41 5.43 9.24
N GLU A 104 7.32 4.80 9.71
CA GLU A 104 7.40 3.48 10.34
C GLU A 104 7.59 2.37 9.30
N PRO A 105 8.59 1.48 9.42
CA PRO A 105 8.87 0.43 8.43
C PRO A 105 7.68 -0.50 8.14
N TRP A 106 6.88 -0.81 9.16
CA TRP A 106 5.72 -1.69 9.05
C TRP A 106 4.51 -1.04 8.39
N VAL A 107 4.52 0.28 8.17
CA VAL A 107 3.49 1.00 7.40
C VAL A 107 3.72 0.88 5.89
N VAL A 108 4.99 0.86 5.46
CA VAL A 108 5.37 0.81 4.03
C VAL A 108 4.63 -0.26 3.21
N PRO A 109 4.53 -1.54 3.62
CA PRO A 109 3.83 -2.55 2.83
C PRO A 109 2.37 -2.21 2.56
N TYR A 110 1.69 -1.53 3.49
CA TYR A 110 0.29 -1.12 3.32
C TYR A 110 0.15 0.00 2.30
N VAL A 111 1.08 0.97 2.29
CA VAL A 111 1.10 2.05 1.29
C VAL A 111 1.44 1.51 -0.09
N VAL A 112 2.42 0.61 -0.19
CA VAL A 112 2.81 0.01 -1.48
C VAL A 112 1.72 -0.92 -2.02
N GLU A 113 1.02 -1.66 -1.17
CA GLU A 113 -0.15 -2.45 -1.61
C GLU A 113 -1.28 -1.58 -2.16
N LEU A 114 -1.49 -0.36 -1.64
CA LEU A 114 -2.42 0.62 -2.20
C LEU A 114 -1.95 1.20 -3.54
N ALA A 115 -0.65 1.19 -3.85
CA ALA A 115 -0.19 1.57 -5.18
C ALA A 115 -0.69 0.61 -6.26
N GLY A 116 -0.98 -0.65 -5.90
CA GLY A 116 -1.57 -1.65 -6.79
C GLY A 116 -3.08 -1.58 -6.93
N ASP A 117 -3.74 -0.55 -6.40
CA ASP A 117 -5.19 -0.39 -6.43
C ASP A 117 -5.70 0.08 -7.80
N TYR A 118 -6.98 -0.19 -8.09
CA TYR A 118 -7.63 0.29 -9.32
C TYR A 118 -8.33 1.64 -9.13
N VAL A 119 -8.47 2.12 -7.89
CA VAL A 119 -9.08 3.41 -7.54
C VAL A 119 -8.13 4.56 -7.90
N LEU A 120 -8.56 5.43 -8.81
CA LEU A 120 -7.71 6.49 -9.37
C LEU A 120 -7.32 7.54 -8.33
N GLU A 121 -8.25 7.89 -7.44
CA GLU A 121 -8.08 8.87 -6.37
C GLU A 121 -7.00 8.45 -5.37
N ILE A 122 -6.92 7.16 -5.06
CA ILE A 122 -5.84 6.59 -4.22
C ILE A 122 -4.48 6.78 -4.91
N LEU A 123 -4.39 6.53 -6.21
CA LEU A 123 -3.14 6.72 -6.95
C LEU A 123 -2.74 8.20 -7.03
N LEU A 124 -3.70 9.12 -7.09
CA LEU A 124 -3.44 10.57 -7.06
C LEU A 124 -2.94 11.02 -5.68
N ASP A 125 -3.55 10.53 -4.60
CA ASP A 125 -3.12 10.80 -3.23
C ASP A 125 -1.72 10.23 -2.97
N LEU A 126 -1.44 9.01 -3.41
CA LEU A 126 -0.10 8.40 -3.35
C LEU A 126 0.93 9.23 -4.12
N ARG A 127 0.62 9.62 -5.35
CA ARG A 127 1.53 10.44 -6.17
C ARG A 127 1.88 11.74 -5.47
N THR A 128 0.90 12.37 -4.82
CA THR A 128 1.09 13.65 -4.12
C THR A 128 1.86 13.44 -2.81
N GLY A 129 1.45 12.49 -1.98
CA GLY A 129 2.06 12.24 -0.68
C GLY A 129 3.47 11.67 -0.75
N LEU A 130 3.82 10.98 -1.83
CA LEU A 130 5.15 10.41 -2.06
C LEU A 130 6.04 11.27 -2.97
N ALA A 131 5.61 12.47 -3.37
CA ALA A 131 6.36 13.30 -4.32
C ALA A 131 7.79 13.61 -3.87
N GLY A 132 7.98 13.89 -2.58
CA GLY A 132 9.29 14.15 -1.96
C GLY A 132 10.10 12.90 -1.61
N LEU A 133 9.53 11.69 -1.76
CA LEU A 133 10.16 10.44 -1.29
C LEU A 133 11.58 10.21 -1.84
N PRO A 134 11.92 10.56 -3.10
CA PRO A 134 13.28 10.38 -3.62
C PRO A 134 14.30 11.40 -3.06
N GLU A 135 13.85 12.50 -2.45
CA GLU A 135 14.70 13.56 -1.94
C GLU A 135 15.52 13.10 -0.72
N SER A 136 16.78 13.53 -0.60
CA SER A 136 17.65 13.11 0.51
C SER A 136 17.20 13.61 1.88
N GLY A 137 16.39 14.66 1.93
CA GLY A 137 15.86 15.22 3.18
C GLY A 137 14.56 14.57 3.67
N ASP A 138 13.93 13.71 2.88
CA ASP A 138 12.68 13.05 3.30
C ASP A 138 12.99 11.92 4.28
N PRO A 139 12.46 11.97 5.53
CA PRO A 139 12.74 10.95 6.54
C PRO A 139 12.22 9.55 6.17
N ARG A 140 11.28 9.45 5.22
CA ARG A 140 10.70 8.19 4.76
C ARG A 140 11.57 7.52 3.70
N ARG A 141 12.49 8.24 3.06
CA ARG A 141 13.29 7.75 1.92
C ARG A 141 14.01 6.44 2.24
N ALA A 142 14.79 6.41 3.33
CA ALA A 142 15.57 5.24 3.71
C ALA A 142 14.66 4.05 4.09
N VAL A 143 13.54 4.33 4.76
CA VAL A 143 12.58 3.32 5.22
C VAL A 143 11.89 2.65 4.03
N TYR A 144 11.37 3.44 3.08
CA TYR A 144 10.80 2.91 1.84
C TYR A 144 11.86 2.22 1.00
N GLY A 145 13.04 2.83 0.84
CA GLY A 145 14.14 2.29 0.05
C GLY A 145 14.56 0.90 0.50
N ARG A 146 14.75 0.72 1.82
CA ARG A 146 15.10 -0.57 2.42
C ARG A 146 14.00 -1.61 2.22
N TRP A 147 12.75 -1.27 2.52
CA TRP A 147 11.63 -2.20 2.37
C TRP A 147 11.46 -2.65 0.92
N LEU A 148 11.55 -1.70 -0.02
CA LEU A 148 11.48 -2.00 -1.45
C LEU A 148 12.64 -2.91 -1.84
N ALA A 149 13.87 -2.62 -1.39
CA ALA A 149 15.06 -3.43 -1.61
C ALA A 149 14.87 -4.88 -1.13
N GLU A 150 14.28 -5.08 0.05
CA GLU A 150 14.01 -6.38 0.65
C GLU A 150 12.89 -7.18 -0.05
N ASN A 151 11.95 -6.51 -0.73
CA ASN A 151 10.74 -7.13 -1.29
C ASN A 151 10.61 -7.02 -2.83
N PRO A 152 11.62 -7.41 -3.64
CA PRO A 152 11.59 -7.22 -5.09
C PRO A 152 10.45 -7.97 -5.80
N ALA A 153 10.16 -9.21 -5.41
CA ALA A 153 9.11 -10.03 -6.03
C ALA A 153 7.71 -9.47 -5.77
N HIS A 154 7.50 -8.92 -4.57
CA HIS A 154 6.26 -8.24 -4.21
C HIS A 154 6.09 -6.95 -5.02
N CYS A 155 7.14 -6.13 -5.11
CA CYS A 155 7.14 -4.91 -5.94
C CYS A 155 6.78 -5.20 -7.40
N ALA A 156 7.33 -6.28 -7.98
CA ALA A 156 7.00 -6.71 -9.34
C ALA A 156 5.53 -7.15 -9.49
N THR A 157 4.92 -7.69 -8.43
CA THR A 157 3.49 -8.04 -8.41
C THR A 157 2.62 -6.80 -8.36
N VAL A 158 2.95 -5.82 -7.52
CA VAL A 158 2.26 -4.53 -7.46
C VAL A 158 2.34 -3.83 -8.82
N GLU A 159 3.52 -3.76 -9.42
CA GLU A 159 3.69 -3.18 -10.76
C GLU A 159 2.80 -3.84 -11.82
N ARG A 160 2.74 -5.18 -11.85
CA ARG A 160 1.86 -5.92 -12.76
C ARG A 160 0.38 -5.58 -12.54
N ARG A 161 -0.06 -5.44 -11.28
CA ARG A 161 -1.42 -5.01 -10.96
C ARG A 161 -1.72 -3.62 -11.49
N VAL A 162 -0.82 -2.65 -11.28
CA VAL A 162 -0.97 -1.27 -11.77
C VAL A 162 -1.14 -1.25 -13.29
N VAL A 163 -0.30 -1.98 -14.02
CA VAL A 163 -0.37 -2.06 -15.48
C VAL A 163 -1.66 -2.75 -15.93
N SER A 164 -2.04 -3.85 -15.27
CA SER A 164 -3.26 -4.59 -15.60
C SER A 164 -4.51 -3.73 -15.39
N TYR A 165 -4.62 -3.06 -14.24
CA TYR A 165 -5.76 -2.21 -13.91
C TYR A 165 -5.83 -0.96 -14.78
N TRP A 166 -4.69 -0.35 -15.10
CA TRP A 166 -4.66 0.71 -16.11
C TRP A 166 -5.23 0.20 -17.44
N SER A 167 -4.75 -0.95 -17.92
CA SER A 167 -5.18 -1.51 -19.22
C SER A 167 -6.67 -1.83 -19.24
N CYS A 168 -7.22 -2.36 -18.15
CA CYS A 168 -8.62 -2.77 -18.06
C CYS A 168 -9.59 -1.60 -17.84
N TYR A 169 -9.23 -0.64 -16.98
CA TYR A 169 -10.18 0.35 -16.46
C TYR A 169 -9.90 1.78 -16.89
N HIS A 170 -8.66 2.12 -17.26
CA HIS A 170 -8.26 3.52 -17.43
C HIS A 170 -7.64 3.84 -18.80
N ARG A 171 -7.38 2.83 -19.63
CA ARG A 171 -6.71 3.00 -20.94
C ARG A 171 -7.46 3.91 -21.91
N HIS A 172 -8.77 4.03 -21.78
CA HIS A 172 -9.57 4.95 -22.59
C HIS A 172 -9.34 6.42 -22.22
N ARG A 173 -8.95 6.70 -20.97
CA ARG A 173 -8.66 8.06 -20.45
C ARG A 173 -7.17 8.39 -20.48
N ALA A 174 -6.31 7.42 -20.21
CA ALA A 174 -4.85 7.52 -20.29
C ALA A 174 -4.36 6.52 -21.34
N ARG A 175 -4.24 6.96 -22.61
CA ARG A 175 -3.96 6.06 -23.75
C ARG A 175 -2.60 5.39 -23.65
N GLU A 176 -1.60 6.12 -23.14
CA GLU A 176 -0.28 5.60 -22.82
C GLU A 176 -0.18 5.40 -21.31
N PHE A 177 0.55 4.36 -20.88
CA PHE A 177 0.71 4.07 -19.45
C PHE A 177 1.40 5.21 -18.71
N ALA A 178 2.30 5.94 -19.38
CA ALA A 178 3.01 7.08 -18.82
C ALA A 178 2.08 8.21 -18.34
N ASP A 179 0.87 8.32 -18.92
CA ASP A 179 -0.12 9.34 -18.55
C ASP A 179 -0.96 8.93 -17.32
N HIS A 180 -0.86 7.67 -16.88
CA HIS A 180 -1.60 7.15 -15.74
C HIS A 180 -0.86 7.48 -14.42
N PRO A 181 -1.54 7.95 -13.37
CA PRO A 181 -0.88 8.33 -12.12
C PRO A 181 -0.12 7.17 -11.46
N GLY A 182 -0.56 5.93 -11.66
CA GLY A 182 0.17 4.75 -11.19
C GLY A 182 1.59 4.62 -11.77
N ALA A 183 1.84 5.12 -12.98
CA ALA A 183 3.19 5.14 -13.54
C ALA A 183 4.13 6.06 -12.74
N ALA A 184 3.64 7.25 -12.36
CA ALA A 184 4.39 8.19 -11.53
C ALA A 184 4.66 7.62 -10.14
N VAL A 185 3.66 6.98 -9.50
CA VAL A 185 3.84 6.31 -8.20
C VAL A 185 4.92 5.23 -8.27
N LEU A 186 4.90 4.39 -9.31
CA LEU A 186 5.92 3.35 -9.47
C LEU A 186 7.32 3.94 -9.68
N GLU A 187 7.47 5.05 -10.41
CA GLU A 187 8.77 5.73 -10.56
C GLU A 187 9.27 6.34 -9.25
N LEU A 188 8.39 6.95 -8.44
CA LEU A 188 8.76 7.47 -7.11
C LEU A 188 9.28 6.34 -6.20
N LEU A 189 8.60 5.19 -6.18
CA LEU A 189 9.05 4.01 -5.43
C LEU A 189 10.38 3.48 -5.98
N ARG A 190 10.54 3.35 -7.31
CA ARG A 190 11.81 2.90 -7.90
C ARG A 190 12.97 3.82 -7.56
N ALA A 191 12.75 5.14 -7.61
CA ALA A 191 13.77 6.12 -7.29
C ALA A 191 14.21 6.01 -5.82
N ALA A 192 13.28 5.78 -4.88
CA ALA A 192 13.62 5.52 -3.48
C ALA A 192 14.44 4.24 -3.29
N ALA A 193 14.10 3.16 -4.00
CA ALA A 193 14.86 1.91 -3.97
C ALA A 193 16.26 2.05 -4.60
N GLU A 194 16.39 2.79 -5.70
CA GLU A 194 17.67 3.09 -6.36
C GLU A 194 18.56 3.94 -5.44
N ALA A 195 17.98 4.94 -4.78
CA ALA A 195 18.64 5.77 -3.80
C ALA A 195 19.25 4.99 -2.62
N GLU A 196 18.62 3.88 -2.21
CA GLU A 196 19.11 2.99 -1.15
C GLU A 196 20.17 2.00 -1.66
N THR A 197 19.95 1.42 -2.84
CA THR A 197 20.75 0.29 -3.34
C THR A 197 21.86 0.69 -4.32
N GLY A 198 21.85 1.93 -4.81
CA GLY A 198 22.69 2.40 -5.91
C GLY A 198 22.40 1.72 -7.26
N ARG A 199 21.30 0.96 -7.38
CA ARG A 199 20.95 0.17 -8.56
C ARG A 199 19.53 0.45 -9.01
N ARG A 200 19.38 0.85 -10.27
CA ARG A 200 18.06 1.02 -10.88
C ARG A 200 17.40 -0.32 -11.17
N ARG A 201 16.17 -0.51 -10.67
CA ARG A 201 15.39 -1.72 -10.95
C ARG A 201 14.80 -1.69 -12.37
N PRO A 202 14.78 -2.83 -13.08
CA PRO A 202 14.14 -2.92 -14.38
C PRO A 202 12.62 -2.72 -14.24
N SER A 203 12.07 -1.84 -15.08
CA SER A 203 10.63 -1.63 -15.19
C SER A 203 10.01 -2.71 -16.08
N GLN A 204 8.90 -3.28 -15.61
CA GLN A 204 8.01 -4.20 -16.35
C GLN A 204 6.87 -3.44 -17.05
N ALA A 205 6.76 -2.12 -16.85
CA ALA A 205 5.74 -1.29 -17.44
C ALA A 205 5.88 -1.20 -18.98
N PRO A 206 4.76 -1.06 -19.71
CA PRO A 206 4.79 -0.82 -21.14
C PRO A 206 5.62 0.43 -21.48
N ARG A 207 6.53 0.30 -22.45
CA ARG A 207 7.25 1.47 -22.98
C ARG A 207 6.29 2.32 -23.79
N ALA A 208 6.39 3.64 -23.65
CA ALA A 208 5.68 4.58 -24.52
C ALA A 208 5.98 4.24 -25.98
N ARG A 209 4.94 4.19 -26.81
CA ARG A 209 5.13 3.97 -28.26
C ARG A 209 5.94 5.13 -28.80
N ARG A 210 7.16 4.87 -29.28
CA ARG A 210 7.94 5.88 -30.02
C ARG A 210 7.07 6.36 -31.17
N GLY A 211 6.75 7.66 -31.19
CA GLY A 211 5.95 8.25 -32.25
C GLY A 211 6.52 7.87 -33.61
N ARG A 212 5.66 7.36 -34.50
CA ARG A 212 5.99 7.30 -35.93
C ARG A 212 6.36 8.72 -36.32
N ARG A 213 7.61 8.96 -36.75
CA ARG A 213 7.95 10.21 -37.43
C ARG A 213 6.94 10.36 -38.57
N PRO A 214 6.30 11.53 -38.76
CA PRO A 214 5.57 11.76 -39.99
C PRO A 214 6.59 11.59 -41.12
N GLY A 215 6.37 10.58 -41.95
CA GLY A 215 7.13 10.41 -43.17
C GLY A 215 6.85 11.62 -44.04
N VAL A 216 7.89 12.38 -44.33
CA VAL A 216 7.86 13.33 -45.44
C VAL A 216 7.86 12.47 -46.71
N GLY A 217 6.75 12.49 -47.44
CA GLY A 217 6.54 11.79 -48.70
C GLY A 217 5.30 12.33 -49.37
#